data_AF-A0AAI9X679-F1
#
_entry.id   AF-A0AAI9X679-F1
#
_cell.length_a   1.000
_cell.length_b   1.000
_cell.length_c   1.000
_cell.angle_alpha   90.00
_cell.angle_beta   90.00
_cell.angle_gamma   90.00
#
_symmetry.space_group_name_H-M   'P 1'
#
loop_
_entity.id
_entity.type
_entity.pdbx_description
1 polymer ?
#
loop_
_entity_poly.entity_id
_entity_poly.type
_entity_poly.pdbx_seq_one_letter_code
_entity_poly.pdbx_strand_id
1 'polypeptide(L)'
;MADSWDVYVAFCQRRDNDPLHWMLVLANPGSLRCTWYHVVGGPMQNRDYECKIQAGKRMDSFGISKTQYVSRIAASDINKVKSAVVAVPVQDCQLWMVEVLAGLERKSLVPLGTSVHYHNQIEPSIAGETEDSWILLSGSCEEELTIEEPGSN
;
A
#
# COMPACT_ATOMS: atom_id res chain seq x y z
N MET A 1 22.70 24.59 -4.98
CA MET A 1 21.81 23.40 -4.93
C MET A 1 21.11 23.44 -3.57
N ALA A 2 19.99 22.73 -3.39
CA ALA A 2 19.40 22.64 -2.05
C ALA A 2 20.34 21.83 -1.14
N ASP A 3 20.44 22.23 0.13
CA ASP A 3 21.32 21.58 1.11
C ASP A 3 20.65 20.37 1.78
N SER A 4 19.33 20.27 1.67
CA SER A 4 18.52 19.20 2.25
C SER A 4 17.22 18.97 1.47
N TRP A 5 16.60 17.81 1.72
CA TRP A 5 15.28 17.46 1.22
C TRP A 5 14.37 17.07 2.38
N ASP A 6 13.16 17.59 2.38
CA ASP A 6 12.07 17.12 3.22
C ASP A 6 11.41 15.90 2.57
N VAL A 7 11.23 14.86 3.37
CA VAL A 7 10.61 13.58 3.00
C VAL A 7 9.20 13.56 3.55
N TYR A 8 8.23 13.28 2.67
CA TYR A 8 6.83 13.16 3.02
C TYR A 8 6.23 11.87 2.48
N VAL A 9 5.19 11.39 3.16
CA VAL A 9 4.19 10.50 2.56
C VAL A 9 2.99 11.36 2.14
N ALA A 10 2.62 11.29 0.87
CA ALA A 10 1.44 11.95 0.34
C ALA A 10 0.33 10.93 0.10
N PHE A 11 -0.88 11.31 0.51
CA PHE A 11 -2.11 10.56 0.35
C PHE A 11 -2.94 11.26 -0.72
N CYS A 12 -3.23 10.57 -1.81
CA CYS A 12 -4.04 11.11 -2.90
C CYS A 12 -5.51 11.24 -2.50
N GLN A 13 -6.29 11.97 -3.30
CA GLN A 13 -7.75 11.90 -3.24
C GLN A 13 -8.19 10.47 -3.59
N ARG A 14 -9.13 9.92 -2.83
CA ARG A 14 -9.73 8.61 -3.14
C ARG A 14 -10.49 8.72 -4.46
N ARG A 15 -10.36 7.71 -5.31
CA ARG A 15 -11.11 7.58 -6.56
C ARG A 15 -11.91 6.30 -6.45
N ASP A 16 -13.23 6.45 -6.46
CA ASP A 16 -14.17 5.35 -6.36
C ASP A 16 -13.86 4.45 -5.13
N ASN A 17 -13.77 3.14 -5.37
CA ASN A 17 -13.54 2.14 -4.33
C ASN A 17 -12.09 1.63 -4.29
N ASP A 18 -11.17 2.25 -5.03
CA ASP A 18 -9.76 1.86 -5.02
C ASP A 18 -9.11 2.18 -3.68
N PRO A 19 -8.13 1.36 -3.23
CA PRO A 19 -7.28 1.70 -2.10
C PRO A 19 -6.67 3.09 -2.27
N LEU A 20 -6.54 3.82 -1.16
CA LEU A 20 -5.98 5.16 -1.18
C LEU A 20 -4.56 5.17 -1.77
N HIS A 21 -4.35 5.89 -2.88
CA HIS A 21 -3.05 5.93 -3.54
C HIS A 21 -2.02 6.69 -2.69
N TRP A 22 -0.89 6.05 -2.37
CA TRP A 22 0.21 6.65 -1.60
C TRP A 22 1.39 7.01 -2.49
N MET A 23 2.13 8.06 -2.10
CA MET A 23 3.35 8.49 -2.80
C MET A 23 4.43 8.90 -1.80
N LEU A 24 5.69 8.58 -2.11
CA LEU A 24 6.83 9.22 -1.48
C LEU A 24 7.06 10.56 -2.17
N VAL A 25 7.19 11.62 -1.39
CA VAL A 25 7.46 12.96 -1.92
C VAL A 25 8.72 13.52 -1.32
N LEU A 26 9.60 14.02 -2.19
CA LEU A 26 10.79 14.79 -1.82
C LEU A 26 10.61 16.23 -2.25
N ALA A 27 10.74 17.15 -1.31
CA ALA A 27 10.65 18.59 -1.57
C ALA A 27 11.86 19.31 -0.97
N ASN A 28 12.31 20.37 -1.63
CA ASN A 28 13.24 21.29 -0.98
C ASN A 28 12.49 22.05 0.12
N PRO A 29 13.08 22.28 1.31
CA PRO A 29 12.44 23.06 2.35
C PRO A 29 11.91 24.40 1.85
N GLY A 30 10.62 24.66 2.08
CA GLY A 30 9.94 25.89 1.63
C GLY A 30 9.61 25.96 0.13
N SER A 31 9.95 24.94 -0.67
CA SER A 31 9.59 24.90 -2.09
C SER A 31 8.15 24.42 -2.30
N LEU A 32 7.46 25.05 -3.26
CA LEU A 32 6.17 24.57 -3.78
C LEU A 32 6.34 23.42 -4.79
N ARG A 33 7.59 23.07 -5.13
CA ARG A 33 7.93 22.03 -6.11
C ARG A 33 8.60 20.84 -5.44
N CYS A 34 8.22 19.66 -5.91
CA CYS A 34 8.65 18.39 -5.34
C CYS A 34 8.83 17.33 -6.44
N THR A 35 9.36 16.19 -6.04
CA THR A 35 9.43 14.99 -6.85
C THR A 35 8.53 13.92 -6.23
N TRP A 36 7.65 13.34 -7.04
CA TRP A 36 6.81 12.22 -6.64
C TRP A 36 7.46 10.91 -7.05
N TYR A 37 7.46 9.93 -6.14
CA TYR A 37 7.80 8.53 -6.41
C TYR A 37 6.59 7.69 -6.01
N HIS A 38 6.06 6.92 -6.95
CA HIS A 38 4.86 6.13 -6.72
C HIS A 38 4.69 5.03 -7.77
N VAL A 39 3.94 3.99 -7.43
CA VAL A 39 3.52 2.95 -8.38
C VAL A 39 2.11 3.23 -8.85
N VAL A 40 1.89 3.19 -10.16
CA VAL A 40 0.58 3.32 -10.82
C VAL A 40 0.21 2.01 -11.53
N GLY A 41 -1.03 1.90 -12.02
CA GLY A 41 -1.51 0.68 -12.68
C GLY A 41 -2.03 -0.35 -11.67
N GLY A 42 -1.96 -1.62 -12.05
CA GLY A 42 -2.47 -2.76 -11.28
C GLY A 42 -3.76 -3.35 -11.84
N PRO A 43 -4.20 -4.51 -11.29
CA PRO A 43 -5.38 -5.23 -11.76
C PRO A 43 -6.66 -4.39 -11.80
N MET A 44 -6.87 -3.53 -10.79
CA MET A 44 -8.02 -2.62 -10.72
C MET A 44 -8.07 -1.61 -11.88
N GLN A 45 -6.93 -1.30 -12.48
CA GLN A 45 -6.81 -0.37 -13.62
C GLN A 45 -6.61 -1.10 -14.96
N ASN A 46 -6.67 -2.44 -14.95
CA ASN A 46 -6.40 -3.30 -16.10
C ASN A 46 -5.06 -2.98 -16.81
N ARG A 47 -4.00 -2.75 -16.01
CA ARG A 47 -2.66 -2.39 -16.48
C ARG A 47 -1.60 -3.03 -15.58
N ASP A 48 -0.41 -3.25 -16.12
CA ASP A 48 0.74 -3.64 -15.30
C ASP A 48 1.11 -2.53 -14.31
N TYR A 49 1.67 -2.94 -13.16
CA TYR A 49 2.24 -2.00 -12.22
C TYR A 49 3.47 -1.31 -12.81
N GLU A 50 3.56 0.01 -12.63
CA GLU A 50 4.68 0.81 -13.11
C GLU A 50 5.14 1.81 -12.04
N CYS A 51 6.44 1.82 -11.71
CA CYS A 51 7.03 2.85 -10.87
C CYS A 51 7.27 4.13 -11.69
N LYS A 52 6.65 5.23 -11.28
CA LYS A 52 6.83 6.56 -11.86
C LYS A 52 7.64 7.46 -10.92
N ILE A 53 8.58 8.20 -11.51
CA ILE A 53 9.33 9.27 -10.84
C ILE A 53 9.03 10.57 -11.59
N GLN A 54 8.35 11.51 -10.92
CA GLN A 54 7.86 12.72 -11.55
C GLN A 54 8.43 13.96 -10.83
N ALA A 55 9.42 14.60 -11.44
CA ALA A 55 10.03 15.82 -10.93
C ALA A 55 9.23 17.09 -11.28
N GLY A 56 9.42 18.16 -10.51
CA GLY A 56 8.82 19.48 -10.77
C GLY A 56 7.32 19.58 -10.50
N LYS A 57 6.76 18.57 -9.80
CA LYS A 57 5.35 18.51 -9.44
C LYS A 57 5.05 19.48 -8.29
N ARG A 58 3.80 19.90 -8.20
CA ARG A 58 3.34 20.79 -7.12
C ARG A 58 3.16 19.99 -5.83
N MET A 59 3.58 20.56 -4.70
CA MET A 59 3.36 19.98 -3.38
C MET A 59 1.87 19.97 -3.00
N ASP A 60 1.13 20.99 -3.44
CA ASP A 60 -0.29 21.26 -3.21
C ASP A 60 -1.14 20.91 -4.45
N SER A 61 -0.81 19.81 -5.12
CA SER A 61 -1.59 19.36 -6.28
C SER A 61 -3.00 18.94 -5.88
N PHE A 62 -4.00 19.26 -6.71
CA PHE A 62 -5.40 18.90 -6.50
C PHE A 62 -5.64 17.40 -6.27
N GLY A 63 -4.78 16.55 -6.83
CA GLY A 63 -4.85 15.10 -6.64
C GLY A 63 -4.36 14.62 -5.27
N ILE A 64 -3.73 15.47 -4.46
CA ILE A 64 -3.25 15.16 -3.12
C ILE A 64 -4.27 15.66 -2.09
N SER A 65 -4.71 14.76 -1.22
CA SER A 65 -5.61 15.08 -0.11
C SER A 65 -4.82 15.56 1.11
N LYS A 66 -3.76 14.84 1.46
CA LYS A 66 -2.94 15.13 2.64
C LYS A 66 -1.47 14.81 2.38
N THR A 67 -0.58 15.54 3.02
CA THR A 67 0.84 15.20 3.12
C THR A 67 1.22 15.05 4.59
N GLN A 68 2.10 14.11 4.89
CA GLN A 68 2.64 13.88 6.23
C GLN A 68 4.16 13.95 6.17
N TYR A 69 4.73 14.88 6.93
CA TYR A 69 6.17 14.99 7.07
C TYR A 69 6.73 13.78 7.82
N VAL A 70 7.81 13.21 7.30
CA VAL A 70 8.50 12.06 7.90
C VAL A 70 9.85 12.48 8.45
N SER A 71 10.69 13.10 7.62
CA SER A 71 12.06 13.47 7.99
C SER A 71 12.64 14.52 7.05
N ARG A 72 13.83 15.00 7.41
CA ARG A 72 14.70 15.79 6.56
C ARG A 72 16.01 15.04 6.36
N ILE A 73 16.48 14.97 5.12
CA ILE A 73 17.72 14.31 4.74
C ILE A 73 18.70 15.30 4.11
N ALA A 74 19.99 15.00 4.17
CA ALA A 74 21.00 15.79 3.46
C ALA A 74 20.84 15.63 1.94
N ALA A 75 21.18 16.67 1.18
CA ALA A 75 21.14 16.59 -0.28
C ALA A 75 22.06 15.51 -0.87
N SER A 76 23.18 15.22 -0.19
CA SER A 76 24.10 14.13 -0.53
C SER A 76 23.48 12.74 -0.46
N ASP A 77 22.37 12.57 0.27
CA ASP A 77 21.70 11.28 0.47
C ASP A 77 20.66 10.96 -0.61
N ILE A 78 20.45 11.84 -1.60
CA ILE A 78 19.41 11.63 -2.63
C ILE A 78 19.58 10.32 -3.41
N ASN A 79 20.83 9.88 -3.65
CA ASN A 79 21.10 8.62 -4.34
C ASN A 79 20.75 7.40 -3.49
N LYS A 80 20.80 7.51 -2.16
CA LYS A 80 20.34 6.46 -1.25
C LYS A 80 18.81 6.31 -1.30
N VAL A 81 18.08 7.41 -1.46
CA VAL A 81 16.62 7.39 -1.68
C VAL A 81 16.30 6.68 -3.00
N LYS A 82 16.92 7.11 -4.10
CA LYS A 82 16.73 6.47 -5.42
C LYS A 82 17.04 4.97 -5.38
N SER A 83 18.15 4.60 -4.72
CA SER A 83 18.51 3.19 -4.53
C SER A 83 17.45 2.41 -3.75
N ALA A 84 16.85 2.99 -2.70
CA ALA A 84 15.78 2.35 -1.96
C ALA A 84 14.51 2.16 -2.81
N VAL A 85 14.11 3.19 -3.57
CA VAL A 85 12.95 3.15 -4.47
C VAL A 85 13.11 2.06 -5.54
N VAL A 86 14.26 2.00 -6.21
CA VAL A 86 14.51 1.05 -7.31
C VAL A 86 14.68 -0.39 -6.81
N ALA A 87 15.04 -0.59 -5.55
CA ALA A 87 15.22 -1.93 -4.99
C ALA A 87 13.89 -2.66 -4.70
N VAL A 88 12.78 -1.94 -4.64
CA VAL A 88 11.46 -2.51 -4.34
C VAL A 88 10.75 -2.86 -5.65
N PRO A 89 10.41 -4.14 -5.89
CA PRO A 89 9.62 -4.55 -7.05
C PRO A 89 8.29 -3.81 -7.13
N VAL A 90 7.83 -3.52 -8.35
CA VAL A 90 6.53 -2.87 -8.55
C VAL A 90 5.39 -3.78 -8.09
N GLN A 91 4.51 -3.24 -7.26
CA GLN A 91 3.38 -3.95 -6.65
C GLN A 91 2.30 -2.93 -6.23
N ASP A 92 1.33 -3.34 -5.42
CA ASP A 92 0.36 -2.42 -4.83
C ASP A 92 1.03 -1.19 -4.21
N CYS A 93 0.45 -0.01 -4.43
CA CYS A 93 1.11 1.25 -4.09
C CYS A 93 1.35 1.43 -2.59
N GLN A 94 0.50 0.88 -1.73
CA GLN A 94 0.64 0.99 -0.27
C GLN A 94 1.71 0.03 0.25
N LEU A 95 1.69 -1.23 -0.23
CA LEU A 95 2.72 -2.22 0.07
C LEU A 95 4.09 -1.77 -0.43
N TRP A 96 4.15 -1.29 -1.68
CA TRP A 96 5.35 -0.71 -2.26
C TRP A 96 5.89 0.44 -1.40
N MET A 97 5.01 1.36 -0.95
CA MET A 97 5.45 2.45 -0.08
C MET A 97 6.05 1.96 1.24
N VAL A 98 5.43 0.99 1.88
CA VAL A 98 5.92 0.44 3.15
C VAL A 98 7.30 -0.20 2.99
N GLU A 99 7.51 -0.96 1.91
CA GLU A 99 8.82 -1.54 1.61
C GLU A 99 9.88 -0.48 1.29
N VAL A 100 9.51 0.58 0.56
CA VAL A 100 10.40 1.72 0.31
C VAL A 100 10.79 2.39 1.63
N LEU A 101 9.82 2.64 2.52
CA LEU A 101 10.09 3.23 3.84
C LEU A 101 11.00 2.33 4.67
N ALA A 102 10.80 1.00 4.66
CA ALA A 102 11.72 0.06 5.31
C ALA A 102 13.14 0.13 4.71
N GLY A 103 13.25 0.32 3.40
CA GLY A 103 14.53 0.57 2.72
C GLY A 103 15.19 1.89 3.14
N LEU A 104 14.40 2.95 3.36
CA LEU A 104 14.88 4.24 3.85
C LEU A 104 15.31 4.17 5.33
N GLU A 105 14.58 3.42 6.16
CA GLU A 105 14.93 3.18 7.57
C GLU A 105 16.27 2.47 7.70
N ARG A 106 16.50 1.40 6.93
CA ARG A 106 17.79 0.66 6.91
C ARG A 106 18.97 1.55 6.50
N LYS A 107 18.69 2.66 5.80
CA LYS A 107 19.68 3.65 5.37
C LYS A 107 19.74 4.87 6.30
N SER A 108 19.01 4.85 7.41
CA SER A 108 18.88 5.94 8.40
C SER A 108 18.39 7.26 7.80
N LEU A 109 17.54 7.20 6.77
CA LEU A 109 16.99 8.39 6.09
C LEU A 109 15.62 8.81 6.66
N VAL A 110 14.92 7.87 7.30
CA VAL A 110 13.68 8.11 8.04
C VAL A 110 13.80 7.46 9.43
N PRO A 111 13.03 7.92 10.44
CA PRO A 111 13.09 7.35 11.78
C PRO A 111 12.75 5.86 11.80
N LEU A 112 13.37 5.11 12.72
CA LEU A 112 13.03 3.71 12.94
C LEU A 112 11.57 3.55 13.38
N GLY A 113 10.85 2.61 12.78
CA GLY A 113 9.43 2.34 13.06
C GLY A 113 8.45 3.07 12.15
N THR A 114 8.94 3.93 11.26
CA THR A 114 8.18 4.53 10.15
C THR A 114 7.50 3.47 9.28
N SER A 115 8.20 2.43 8.84
CA SER A 115 7.61 1.40 7.97
C SER A 115 6.47 0.65 8.66
N VAL A 116 6.69 0.25 9.92
CA VAL A 116 5.66 -0.40 10.76
C VAL A 116 4.46 0.52 10.99
N HIS A 117 4.70 1.81 11.24
CA HIS A 117 3.65 2.79 11.41
C HIS A 117 2.72 2.86 10.19
N TYR A 118 3.29 2.88 8.98
CA TYR A 118 2.51 2.93 7.74
C TYR A 118 1.94 1.56 7.34
N HIS A 119 2.62 0.46 7.65
CA HIS A 119 2.10 -0.91 7.44
C HIS A 119 0.74 -1.11 8.14
N ASN A 120 0.60 -0.60 9.37
CA ASN A 120 -0.64 -0.71 10.14
C ASN A 120 -1.79 0.17 9.61
N GLN A 121 -1.55 0.93 8.54
CA GLN A 121 -2.54 1.78 7.88
C GLN A 121 -2.89 1.29 6.46
N ILE A 122 -2.31 0.15 6.04
CA ILE A 122 -2.63 -0.44 4.73
C ILE A 122 -4.11 -0.81 4.71
N GLU A 123 -4.78 -0.42 3.63
CA GLU A 123 -6.15 -0.78 3.35
C GLU A 123 -6.22 -2.20 2.81
N PRO A 124 -7.20 -3.01 3.22
CA PRO A 124 -7.40 -4.32 2.64
C PRO A 124 -7.70 -4.17 1.14
N SER A 125 -6.93 -4.85 0.31
CA SER A 125 -7.27 -4.97 -1.11
C SER A 125 -8.52 -5.84 -1.22
N ILE A 126 -9.61 -5.30 -1.77
CA ILE A 126 -10.78 -6.09 -2.18
C ILE A 126 -10.41 -6.83 -3.47
N ALA A 127 -9.44 -7.73 -3.38
CA ALA A 127 -9.09 -8.61 -4.47
C ALA A 127 -10.04 -9.81 -4.41
N GLY A 128 -11.19 -9.68 -5.08
CA GLY A 128 -12.13 -10.76 -5.33
C GLY A 128 -12.91 -11.21 -4.09
N GLU A 129 -14.16 -10.78 -4.00
CA GLU A 129 -15.21 -11.71 -3.56
C GLU A 129 -15.24 -12.84 -4.60
N THR A 130 -14.40 -13.86 -4.45
CA THR A 130 -14.84 -15.18 -4.89
C THR A 130 -16.07 -15.47 -4.05
N GLU A 131 -17.20 -15.67 -4.73
CA GLU A 131 -18.41 -16.24 -4.16
C GLU A 131 -18.04 -17.57 -3.49
N ASP A 132 -17.60 -17.50 -2.24
CA ASP A 132 -17.53 -18.66 -1.37
C ASP A 132 -18.97 -18.99 -1.01
N SER A 133 -19.54 -19.76 -1.92
CA SER A 133 -20.73 -20.56 -1.79
C SER A 133 -20.67 -21.30 -0.46
N TRP A 134 -21.25 -20.69 0.58
CA TRP A 134 -21.70 -21.41 1.77
C TRP A 134 -22.88 -22.28 1.33
N ILE A 135 -22.59 -23.40 0.65
CA ILE A 135 -23.51 -24.53 0.66
C ILE A 135 -23.53 -25.02 2.09
N LEU A 136 -24.56 -24.58 2.83
CA LEU A 136 -25.06 -25.27 4.01
C LEU A 136 -25.49 -26.67 3.56
N LEU A 137 -24.55 -27.61 3.50
CA LEU A 137 -24.88 -29.03 3.61
C LEU A 137 -25.26 -29.27 5.07
N SER A 138 -26.47 -28.85 5.44
CA SER A 138 -27.18 -29.43 6.57
C SER A 138 -27.38 -30.91 6.23
N GLY A 139 -26.47 -31.75 6.73
CA GLY A 139 -26.67 -33.19 6.77
C GLY A 139 -27.92 -33.47 7.59
N SER A 140 -29.01 -33.80 6.91
CA SER A 140 -30.10 -34.53 7.54
C SER A 140 -29.63 -35.96 7.74
N CYS A 141 -29.26 -36.31 8.97
CA CYS A 141 -29.18 -37.70 9.40
C CYS A 141 -30.58 -38.30 9.23
N GLU A 142 -30.73 -39.17 8.24
CA GLU A 142 -31.85 -40.09 8.16
C GLU A 142 -31.53 -41.25 9.10
N GLU A 143 -32.07 -41.21 10.32
CA GLU A 143 -32.10 -42.38 11.19
C GLU A 143 -33.44 -43.10 10.94
N GLU A 144 -33.38 -44.07 10.04
CA GLU A 144 -34.46 -45.00 9.72
C GLU A 144 -34.72 -45.91 10.92
N LEU A 145 -35.87 -45.73 11.56
CA LEU A 145 -36.27 -46.47 12.76
C LEU A 145 -37.09 -47.69 12.32
N THR A 146 -36.41 -48.80 12.02
CA THR A 146 -37.06 -50.09 11.72
C THR A 146 -37.45 -50.78 13.03
N ILE A 147 -38.75 -50.88 13.29
CA ILE A 147 -39.29 -51.70 14.39
C ILE A 147 -39.55 -53.10 13.83
N GLU A 148 -38.73 -54.08 14.20
CA GLU A 148 -39.04 -55.50 14.00
C GLU A 148 -39.51 -56.13 15.32
N GLU A 149 -40.67 -56.79 15.25
CA GLU A 149 -41.36 -57.43 16.37
C GLU A 149 -40.62 -58.71 16.85
N PRO A 150 -40.59 -59.00 18.17
CA PRO A 150 -40.00 -60.23 18.68
C PRO A 150 -40.94 -61.43 18.54
N GLY A 151 -40.58 -62.38 17.66
CA GLY A 151 -41.14 -63.72 17.65
C GLY A 151 -40.63 -64.55 18.83
N SER A 152 -41.55 -64.93 19.73
CA SER A 152 -41.30 -65.88 20.81
C SER A 152 -41.22 -67.32 20.29
N ASN A 153 -40.23 -68.05 20.76
CA ASN A 153 -40.07 -69.50 20.61
C ASN A 153 -40.63 -70.23 21.85
#